data_AF-A0A832NM29-F1
#
_entry.id   AF-A0A832NM29-F1
#
_cell.length_a   1.000
_cell.length_b   1.000
_cell.length_c   1.000
_cell.angle_alpha   90.00
_cell.angle_beta   90.00
_cell.angle_gamma   90.00
#
_symmetry.space_group_name_H-M   'P 1'
#
loop_
_entity.id
_entity.type
_entity.pdbx_description
1 polymer ?
#
loop_
_entity_poly.entity_id
_entity_poly.type
_entity_poly.pdbx_seq_one_letter_code
_entity_poly.pdbx_strand_id
1 'polypeptide(L)'
;MENRILNLLGRPGYTPLTVGELTAKLGLRSNRVHELRRILDQLEREGRVARLKEGKRYGLPLEADLIPGRIRMNRQGTGFLQPDDPKLPVLRIPPDATATALHGDRVLVRRDAVPRRGGRGTPPEQTGRVIRVLERARTQLVGTLQRSRQFLYVIPDDPRITHDIYVPPPRDAGRPARVGDKVVVELREWQSRHTNPEGEIIEVLGAPDAEGVDMLSVIRQYQLPLHFPRKVLQEAQGLGAEVRPGDLAGRLDCRAHQVVTIDPEDAQDFDDAICLERTKGGDWKLWVHIADVAHYVKPGSALDEEAARRGNSTYLVDRVIPMLPETLSNELCSLKPQVDRLTKCVEFLLEPGGKVLRTQFYPAVIRSRRRYHYREVLAILEREPRDEIERMLHQASALAQSIRRARFKAGSLDLDFPESKIRLDEQGRILRLERVENDISHQLIEEFMLLANEAVAARLMAMGRPALYRVHEPPDPKRLEEYREEGLSHHIQC
;
A
#
# COMPACT_ATOMS: atom_id res chain seq x y z
N MET A 1 14.70 4.91 -32.15
CA MET A 1 13.66 5.40 -33.08
C MET A 1 12.58 6.17 -32.34
N GLU A 2 12.14 5.67 -31.18
CA GLU A 2 11.22 6.32 -30.24
C GLU A 2 11.49 7.83 -29.98
N ASN A 3 12.68 8.19 -29.47
CA ASN A 3 13.02 9.61 -29.24
C ASN A 3 12.91 10.49 -30.50
N ARG A 4 13.16 9.93 -31.69
CA ARG A 4 13.01 10.67 -32.96
C ARG A 4 11.54 10.93 -33.29
N ILE A 5 10.64 10.00 -32.94
CA ILE A 5 9.20 10.15 -33.11
C ILE A 5 8.69 11.23 -32.16
N LEU A 6 9.01 11.12 -30.87
CA LEU A 6 8.56 12.10 -29.86
C LEU A 6 9.11 13.50 -30.11
N ASN A 7 10.39 13.62 -30.50
CA ASN A 7 10.97 14.92 -30.87
C ASN A 7 10.37 15.50 -32.15
N LEU A 8 9.86 14.69 -33.07
CA LEU A 8 9.16 15.18 -34.27
C LEU A 8 7.75 15.66 -33.91
N LEU A 9 7.04 14.88 -33.09
CA LEU A 9 5.69 15.18 -32.63
C LEU A 9 5.66 16.43 -31.73
N GLY A 10 6.68 16.66 -30.90
CA GLY A 10 6.77 17.81 -29.99
C GLY A 10 7.39 19.08 -30.58
N ARG A 11 7.49 19.19 -31.91
CA ARG A 11 7.99 20.42 -32.53
C ARG A 11 6.90 21.50 -32.49
N PRO A 12 7.25 22.77 -32.21
CA PRO A 12 6.30 23.88 -32.31
C PRO A 12 5.65 23.92 -33.70
N GLY A 13 4.31 23.93 -33.74
CA GLY A 13 3.54 23.93 -34.99
C GLY A 13 3.44 22.59 -35.72
N TYR A 14 3.70 21.47 -35.03
CA TYR A 14 3.47 20.14 -35.58
C TYR A 14 1.99 19.92 -35.92
N THR A 15 1.72 19.30 -37.07
CA THR A 15 0.38 18.86 -37.47
C THR A 15 0.31 17.34 -37.45
N PRO A 16 -0.73 16.71 -36.88
CA PRO A 16 -0.82 15.25 -36.82
C PRO A 16 -0.70 14.57 -38.19
N LEU A 17 0.26 13.65 -38.30
CA LEU A 17 0.64 12.95 -39.53
C LEU A 17 0.25 11.46 -39.49
N THR A 18 -0.05 10.90 -40.66
CA THR A 18 -0.26 9.46 -40.87
C THR A 18 1.05 8.67 -40.79
N VAL A 19 0.98 7.34 -40.72
CA VAL A 19 2.18 6.47 -40.75
C VAL A 19 3.02 6.71 -42.01
N GLY A 20 2.38 6.96 -43.16
CA GLY A 20 3.07 7.23 -44.42
C GLY A 20 3.85 8.55 -44.36
N GLU A 21 3.21 9.62 -43.89
CA GLU A 21 3.83 10.94 -43.74
C GLU A 21 4.93 10.94 -42.67
N LEU A 22 4.75 10.21 -41.57
CA LEU A 22 5.79 10.01 -40.55
C LEU A 22 7.00 9.26 -41.11
N THR A 23 6.76 8.23 -41.93
CA THR A 23 7.83 7.48 -42.60
C THR A 23 8.68 8.41 -43.49
N ALA A 24 8.01 9.27 -44.27
CA ALA A 24 8.67 10.25 -45.12
C ALA A 24 9.44 11.31 -44.31
N LYS A 25 8.80 11.93 -43.29
CA LYS A 25 9.42 12.96 -42.44
C LYS A 25 10.58 12.44 -41.60
N LEU A 26 10.56 11.17 -41.20
CA LEU A 26 11.64 10.52 -40.45
C LEU A 26 12.73 9.95 -41.37
N GLY A 27 12.59 10.05 -42.70
CA GLY A 27 13.55 9.52 -43.67
C GLY A 27 13.74 8.02 -43.55
N LEU A 28 12.66 7.28 -43.24
CA LEU A 28 12.73 5.83 -43.03
C LEU A 28 12.57 5.08 -44.37
N ARG A 29 13.38 4.04 -44.57
CA ARG A 29 13.26 3.11 -45.69
C ARG A 29 12.03 2.21 -45.51
N SER A 30 11.48 1.71 -46.60
CA SER A 30 10.25 0.89 -46.64
C SER A 30 10.27 -0.33 -45.72
N ASN A 31 11.45 -0.94 -45.52
CA ASN A 31 11.64 -2.10 -44.64
C ASN A 31 11.53 -1.77 -43.13
N ARG A 32 11.55 -0.49 -42.74
CA ARG A 32 11.42 -0.04 -41.34
C ARG A 32 10.02 0.43 -40.97
N VAL A 33 9.06 0.38 -41.91
CA VAL A 33 7.66 0.77 -41.64
C VAL A 33 7.01 -0.14 -40.60
N HIS A 34 7.33 -1.45 -40.61
CA HIS A 34 6.86 -2.39 -39.59
C HIS A 34 7.41 -2.05 -38.19
N GLU A 35 8.68 -1.67 -38.10
CA GLU A 35 9.30 -1.22 -36.86
C GLU A 35 8.66 0.07 -36.33
N LEU A 36 8.39 1.04 -37.23
CA LEU A 36 7.69 2.28 -36.88
C LEU A 36 6.29 2.00 -36.33
N ARG A 37 5.51 1.12 -36.97
CA ARG A 37 4.17 0.75 -36.48
C ARG A 37 4.24 0.12 -35.09
N ARG A 38 5.15 -0.83 -34.87
CA ARG A 38 5.33 -1.47 -33.56
C ARG A 38 5.65 -0.44 -32.46
N ILE A 39 6.50 0.53 -32.75
CA ILE A 39 6.86 1.59 -31.78
C ILE A 39 5.71 2.57 -31.57
N LEU A 40 4.97 2.95 -32.62
CA LEU A 40 3.77 3.79 -32.47
C LEU A 40 2.68 3.08 -31.66
N ASP A 41 2.47 1.78 -31.88
CA ASP A 41 1.52 0.98 -31.11
C ASP A 41 1.95 0.88 -29.63
N GLN A 42 3.25 0.73 -29.37
CA GLN A 42 3.80 0.77 -28.01
C GLN A 42 3.58 2.15 -27.35
N LEU A 43 3.95 3.23 -28.04
CA LEU A 43 3.78 4.60 -27.54
C LEU A 43 2.30 4.99 -27.34
N GLU A 44 1.40 4.43 -28.15
CA GLU A 44 -0.05 4.59 -27.98
C GLU A 44 -0.56 3.86 -26.74
N ARG A 45 -0.08 2.63 -26.47
CA ARG A 45 -0.39 1.90 -25.23
C ARG A 45 0.15 2.61 -24.00
N GLU A 46 1.36 3.16 -24.10
CA GLU A 46 1.97 3.98 -23.04
C GLU A 46 1.25 5.32 -22.84
N GLY A 47 0.37 5.73 -23.76
CA GLY A 47 -0.35 6.99 -23.71
C GLY A 47 0.51 8.22 -24.02
N ARG A 48 1.71 8.02 -24.60
CA ARG A 48 2.66 9.09 -24.96
C ARG A 48 2.40 9.67 -26.35
N VAL A 49 1.66 8.92 -27.17
CA VAL A 49 1.19 9.35 -28.50
C VAL A 49 -0.28 9.00 -28.60
N ALA A 50 -1.08 9.89 -29.18
CA ALA A 50 -2.49 9.65 -29.45
C ALA A 50 -2.73 9.44 -30.94
N ARG A 51 -3.53 8.43 -31.28
CA ARG A 51 -4.05 8.23 -32.63
C ARG A 51 -5.41 8.91 -32.78
N LEU A 52 -5.47 9.93 -33.61
CA LEU A 52 -6.70 10.67 -33.89
C LEU A 52 -7.58 9.88 -34.88
N LYS A 53 -8.89 9.77 -34.57
CA LYS A 53 -9.85 8.98 -35.35
C LYS A 53 -10.03 9.51 -36.78
N GLU A 54 -9.96 10.83 -36.98
CA GLU A 54 -9.96 11.42 -38.32
C GLU A 54 -8.59 11.21 -39.00
N GLY A 55 -8.56 10.36 -40.02
CA GLY A 55 -7.40 10.18 -40.89
C GLY A 55 -6.28 9.27 -40.37
N LYS A 56 -6.43 8.59 -39.23
CA LYS A 56 -5.38 7.71 -38.63
C LYS A 56 -4.05 8.45 -38.42
N ARG A 57 -4.13 9.67 -37.92
CA ARG A 57 -2.98 10.56 -37.69
C ARG A 57 -2.48 10.44 -36.24
N TYR A 58 -1.20 10.68 -36.02
CA TYR A 58 -0.53 10.57 -34.73
C TYR A 58 -0.05 11.94 -34.24
N GLY A 59 -0.28 12.26 -32.97
CA GLY A 59 0.12 13.51 -32.32
C GLY A 59 0.46 13.31 -30.84
N LEU A 60 1.03 14.32 -30.20
CA LEU A 60 1.19 14.31 -28.75
C LEU A 60 -0.18 14.47 -28.06
N PRO A 61 -0.45 13.74 -26.96
CA PRO A 61 -1.71 13.83 -26.23
C PRO A 61 -2.05 15.25 -25.77
N LEU A 62 -1.08 15.99 -25.22
CA LEU A 62 -1.30 17.34 -24.69
C LEU A 62 -1.76 18.35 -25.75
N GLU A 63 -1.26 18.23 -26.98
CA GLU A 63 -1.65 19.10 -28.11
C GLU A 63 -3.06 18.78 -28.64
N ALA A 64 -3.65 17.67 -28.21
CA ALA A 64 -4.99 17.22 -28.56
C ALA A 64 -5.97 17.23 -27.36
N ASP A 65 -5.62 17.95 -26.27
CA ASP A 65 -6.36 17.98 -24.99
C ASP A 65 -6.56 16.59 -24.36
N LEU A 66 -5.65 15.65 -24.64
CA LEU A 66 -5.68 14.28 -24.11
C LEU A 66 -4.72 14.15 -22.93
N ILE A 67 -5.28 13.75 -21.79
CA ILE A 67 -4.58 13.61 -20.51
C ILE A 67 -4.61 12.13 -20.12
N PRO A 68 -3.47 11.43 -20.11
CA PRO A 68 -3.37 10.11 -19.52
C PRO A 68 -3.35 10.22 -17.99
N GLY A 69 -3.98 9.26 -17.33
CA GLY A 69 -4.03 9.23 -15.87
C GLY A 69 -4.81 8.04 -15.32
N ARG A 70 -4.83 7.90 -14.01
CA ARG A 70 -5.56 6.84 -13.31
C ARG A 70 -6.93 7.32 -12.87
N ILE A 71 -8.00 6.61 -13.25
CA ILE A 71 -9.37 7.00 -12.90
C ILE A 71 -9.80 6.37 -11.56
N ARG A 72 -10.25 7.21 -10.62
CA ARG A 72 -10.92 6.79 -9.38
C ARG A 72 -12.42 6.98 -9.53
N MET A 73 -13.23 5.96 -9.27
CA MET A 73 -14.68 6.04 -9.47
C MET A 73 -15.40 5.86 -8.14
N ASN A 74 -16.48 6.61 -7.94
CA ASN A 74 -17.38 6.47 -6.81
C ASN A 74 -18.57 5.53 -7.14
N ARG A 75 -19.40 5.22 -6.15
CA ARG A 75 -20.59 4.35 -6.31
C ARG A 75 -21.66 4.95 -7.25
N GLN A 76 -21.63 6.27 -7.47
CA GLN A 76 -22.53 6.96 -8.40
C GLN A 76 -22.00 6.93 -9.85
N GLY A 77 -20.88 6.26 -10.11
CA GLY A 77 -20.24 6.17 -11.42
C GLY A 77 -19.43 7.40 -11.83
N THR A 78 -19.37 8.44 -10.99
CA THR A 78 -18.53 9.62 -11.26
C THR A 78 -17.06 9.22 -11.10
N GLY A 79 -16.26 9.54 -12.12
CA GLY A 79 -14.82 9.36 -12.11
C GLY A 79 -14.06 10.63 -11.73
N PHE A 80 -12.85 10.45 -11.22
CA PHE A 80 -11.86 11.48 -10.96
C PHE A 80 -10.55 10.99 -11.55
N LEU A 81 -10.05 11.65 -12.59
CA LEU A 81 -8.78 11.34 -13.21
C LEU A 81 -7.66 12.01 -12.42
N GLN A 82 -6.77 11.20 -11.85
CA GLN A 82 -5.46 11.67 -11.40
C GLN A 82 -4.50 11.64 -12.60
N PRO A 83 -4.08 12.79 -13.16
CA PRO A 83 -3.16 12.81 -14.30
C PRO A 83 -1.81 12.19 -13.93
N ASP A 84 -1.14 11.59 -14.93
CA ASP A 84 0.23 11.09 -14.75
C ASP A 84 1.23 12.24 -14.54
N ASP A 85 0.95 13.43 -15.10
CA ASP A 85 1.70 14.65 -14.82
C ASP A 85 1.15 15.32 -13.55
N PRO A 86 1.90 15.34 -12.43
CA PRO A 86 1.44 15.90 -11.16
C PRO A 86 1.20 17.42 -11.23
N LYS A 87 1.66 18.11 -12.28
CA LYS A 87 1.39 19.54 -12.49
C LYS A 87 -0.04 19.80 -12.98
N LEU A 88 -0.72 18.79 -13.49
CA LEU A 88 -2.10 18.91 -13.97
C LEU A 88 -3.08 18.65 -12.82
N PRO A 89 -4.15 19.45 -12.69
CA PRO A 89 -5.16 19.25 -11.66
C PRO A 89 -5.97 17.98 -11.93
N VAL A 90 -6.58 17.43 -10.88
CA VAL A 90 -7.53 16.31 -10.99
C VAL A 90 -8.72 16.73 -11.85
N LEU A 91 -9.09 15.91 -12.84
CA LEU A 91 -10.26 16.15 -13.69
C LEU A 91 -11.44 15.30 -13.25
N ARG A 92 -12.62 15.92 -13.16
CA ARG A 92 -13.86 15.18 -12.90
C ARG A 92 -14.41 14.59 -14.20
N ILE A 93 -14.76 13.32 -14.18
CA ILE A 93 -15.36 12.58 -15.30
C ILE A 93 -16.82 12.27 -14.94
N PRO A 94 -17.80 12.91 -15.61
CA PRO A 94 -19.21 12.62 -15.41
C PRO A 94 -19.55 11.13 -15.57
N PRO A 95 -20.57 10.61 -14.86
CA PRO A 95 -20.94 9.20 -14.93
C PRO A 95 -21.19 8.70 -16.34
N ASP A 96 -21.73 9.51 -17.25
CA ASP A 96 -21.98 9.17 -18.66
C ASP A 96 -20.71 9.15 -19.53
N ALA A 97 -19.62 9.77 -19.06
CA ALA A 97 -18.40 10.03 -19.82
C ALA A 97 -17.22 9.10 -19.48
N THR A 98 -17.40 8.09 -18.62
CA THR A 98 -16.33 7.15 -18.24
C THR A 98 -16.13 5.99 -19.23
N ALA A 99 -16.94 5.91 -20.29
CA ALA A 99 -16.92 4.80 -21.25
C ALA A 99 -16.96 3.44 -20.54
N THR A 100 -16.11 2.48 -20.93
CA THR A 100 -15.99 1.15 -20.30
C THR A 100 -14.93 1.09 -19.20
N ALA A 101 -14.42 2.24 -18.73
CA ALA A 101 -13.39 2.26 -17.69
C ALA A 101 -13.94 1.75 -16.34
N LEU A 102 -13.10 1.02 -15.62
CA LEU A 102 -13.34 0.58 -14.26
C LEU A 102 -12.50 1.40 -13.29
N HIS A 103 -12.87 1.34 -12.01
CA HIS A 103 -12.08 1.97 -10.95
C HIS A 103 -10.64 1.44 -10.95
N GLY A 104 -9.68 2.35 -10.99
CA GLY A 104 -8.25 2.08 -10.97
C GLY A 104 -7.61 2.04 -12.35
N ASP A 105 -8.39 1.94 -13.43
CA ASP A 105 -7.85 1.86 -14.79
C ASP A 105 -6.98 3.07 -15.12
N ARG A 106 -5.92 2.85 -15.91
CA ARG A 106 -5.19 3.93 -16.57
C ARG A 106 -5.91 4.23 -17.88
N VAL A 107 -6.36 5.45 -18.04
CA VAL A 107 -7.23 5.88 -19.14
C VAL A 107 -6.64 7.09 -19.84
N LEU A 108 -7.05 7.29 -21.09
CA LEU A 108 -6.81 8.51 -21.85
C LEU A 108 -8.10 9.33 -21.88
N VAL A 109 -8.07 10.50 -21.27
CA VAL A 109 -9.22 11.41 -21.17
C VAL A 109 -9.04 12.60 -22.09
N ARG A 110 -10.08 12.97 -22.83
CA ARG A 110 -10.16 14.26 -23.51
C ARG A 110 -10.79 15.28 -22.57
N ARG A 111 -10.10 16.39 -22.31
CA ARG A 111 -10.66 17.51 -21.55
C ARG A 111 -11.75 18.21 -22.38
N ASP A 112 -12.84 18.60 -21.72
CA ASP A 112 -13.90 19.38 -22.38
C ASP A 112 -13.43 20.83 -22.58
N ALA A 113 -13.67 21.40 -23.77
CA ALA A 113 -13.22 22.75 -24.12
C ALA A 113 -13.91 23.87 -23.33
N VAL A 114 -15.11 23.60 -22.78
CA VAL A 114 -15.88 24.56 -21.98
C VAL A 114 -16.07 23.94 -20.59
N PRO A 115 -15.49 24.54 -19.53
CA PRO A 115 -15.78 24.13 -18.17
C PRO A 115 -17.28 24.18 -17.91
N ARG A 116 -17.86 23.11 -17.34
CA ARG A 116 -19.26 23.19 -16.92
C ARG A 116 -19.37 24.21 -15.79
N ARG A 117 -20.37 25.11 -15.88
CA ARG A 117 -20.69 26.04 -14.78
C ARG A 117 -20.88 25.22 -13.51
N GLY A 118 -20.08 25.52 -12.48
CA GLY A 118 -20.30 24.98 -11.15
C GLY A 118 -21.69 25.37 -10.64
N GLY A 119 -22.19 24.66 -9.62
CA GLY A 119 -23.32 25.14 -8.84
C GLY A 119 -23.05 26.53 -8.25
N ARG A 120 -24.09 27.25 -7.80
CA ARG A 120 -23.97 28.58 -7.16
C ARG A 120 -22.85 28.55 -6.10
N GLY A 121 -21.80 29.34 -6.32
CA GLY A 121 -20.66 29.47 -5.39
C GLY A 121 -19.49 28.50 -5.59
N THR A 122 -19.53 27.60 -6.58
CA THR A 122 -18.40 26.70 -6.90
C THR A 122 -17.64 27.17 -8.15
N PRO A 123 -16.29 27.14 -8.15
CA PRO A 123 -15.52 27.45 -9.33
C PRO A 123 -15.86 26.47 -10.47
N PRO A 124 -15.74 26.89 -11.74
CA PRO A 124 -15.98 26.01 -12.88
C PRO A 124 -15.09 24.77 -12.80
N GLU A 125 -15.71 23.59 -12.73
CA GLU A 125 -14.98 22.33 -12.66
C GLU A 125 -14.46 21.94 -14.04
N GLN A 126 -13.18 21.57 -14.12
CA GLN A 126 -12.62 20.99 -15.34
C GLN A 126 -13.14 19.56 -15.48
N THR A 127 -13.89 19.33 -16.56
CA THR A 127 -14.44 18.01 -16.90
C THR A 127 -13.74 17.38 -18.09
N GLY A 128 -13.91 16.07 -18.23
CA GLY A 128 -13.46 15.37 -19.42
C GLY A 128 -14.21 14.07 -19.68
N ARG A 129 -13.85 13.42 -20.78
CA ARG A 129 -14.42 12.15 -21.26
C ARG A 129 -13.32 11.13 -21.52
N VAL A 130 -13.53 9.92 -21.02
CA VAL A 130 -12.66 8.78 -21.33
C VAL A 130 -12.81 8.43 -22.81
N ILE A 131 -11.70 8.49 -23.55
CA ILE A 131 -11.62 8.10 -24.95
C ILE A 131 -11.19 6.64 -25.08
N ARG A 132 -10.30 6.19 -24.19
CA ARG A 132 -9.72 4.85 -24.24
C ARG A 132 -9.24 4.41 -22.87
N VAL A 133 -9.40 3.12 -22.57
CA VAL A 133 -8.69 2.45 -21.48
C VAL A 133 -7.32 2.03 -22.01
N LEU A 134 -6.25 2.58 -21.43
CA LEU A 134 -4.88 2.27 -21.80
C LEU A 134 -4.43 0.97 -21.13
N GLU A 135 -4.75 0.82 -19.84
CA GLU A 135 -4.40 -0.32 -19.01
C GLU A 135 -5.52 -0.59 -18.01
N ARG A 136 -5.97 -1.85 -17.93
CA ARG A 136 -6.96 -2.30 -16.94
C ARG A 136 -6.26 -2.50 -15.61
N ALA A 137 -6.78 -1.93 -14.53
CA ALA A 137 -6.28 -2.23 -13.20
C ALA A 137 -6.66 -3.63 -12.73
N ARG A 138 -7.78 -4.16 -13.24
CA ARG A 138 -8.24 -5.52 -12.98
C ARG A 138 -9.02 -6.05 -14.16
N THR A 139 -8.83 -7.33 -14.44
CA THR A 139 -9.60 -8.08 -15.43
C THR A 139 -10.48 -9.14 -14.78
N GLN A 140 -10.18 -9.48 -13.52
CA GLN A 140 -10.94 -10.43 -12.71
C GLN A 140 -11.87 -9.71 -11.74
N LEU A 141 -13.08 -10.20 -11.61
CA LEU A 141 -14.10 -9.68 -10.71
C LEU A 141 -14.72 -10.81 -9.89
N VAL A 142 -14.95 -10.53 -8.61
CA VAL A 142 -15.71 -11.42 -7.73
C VAL A 142 -17.17 -11.00 -7.75
N GLY A 143 -18.06 -11.97 -7.78
CA GLY A 143 -19.49 -11.73 -7.69
C GLY A 143 -20.29 -12.98 -7.39
N THR A 144 -21.61 -12.83 -7.35
CA THR A 144 -22.55 -13.91 -7.08
C THR A 144 -23.15 -14.42 -8.38
N LEU A 145 -23.06 -15.73 -8.64
CA LEU A 145 -23.65 -16.36 -9.82
C LEU A 145 -25.18 -16.39 -9.71
N GLN A 146 -25.85 -15.88 -10.73
CA GLN A 146 -27.29 -15.83 -10.85
C GLN A 146 -27.75 -16.39 -12.19
N ARG A 147 -29.04 -16.72 -12.26
CA ARG A 147 -29.66 -17.29 -13.46
C ARG A 147 -30.93 -16.53 -13.81
N SER A 148 -30.97 -16.03 -15.04
CA SER A 148 -32.21 -15.57 -15.67
C SER A 148 -32.88 -16.76 -16.39
N ARG A 149 -34.02 -16.54 -17.04
CA ARG A 149 -34.75 -17.60 -17.75
C ARG A 149 -33.91 -18.31 -18.82
N GLN A 150 -33.01 -17.59 -19.48
CA GLN A 150 -32.27 -18.07 -20.66
C GLN A 150 -30.74 -18.05 -20.54
N PHE A 151 -30.18 -17.35 -19.55
CA PHE A 151 -28.73 -17.16 -19.45
C PHE A 151 -28.27 -17.06 -17.99
N LEU A 152 -26.97 -17.30 -17.78
CA LEU A 152 -26.29 -17.09 -16.51
C LEU A 152 -25.63 -15.70 -16.51
N TYR A 153 -25.59 -15.08 -15.35
CA TYR A 153 -24.92 -13.81 -15.16
C TYR A 153 -24.34 -13.72 -13.75
N VAL A 154 -23.34 -12.86 -13.56
CA VAL A 154 -22.70 -12.63 -12.28
C VAL A 154 -22.95 -11.20 -11.86
N ILE A 155 -23.47 -11.03 -10.63
CA ILE A 155 -23.63 -9.73 -9.99
C ILE A 155 -22.32 -9.42 -9.26
N PRO A 156 -21.55 -8.40 -9.68
CA PRO A 156 -20.27 -8.06 -9.05
C PRO A 156 -20.44 -7.59 -7.60
N ASP A 157 -19.50 -7.95 -6.74
CA ASP A 157 -19.49 -7.51 -5.33
C ASP A 157 -19.06 -6.05 -5.16
N ASP A 158 -18.35 -5.49 -6.13
CA ASP A 158 -17.98 -4.08 -6.14
C ASP A 158 -19.17 -3.22 -6.59
N PRO A 159 -19.81 -2.44 -5.69
CA PRO A 159 -21.02 -1.69 -6.01
C PRO A 159 -20.79 -0.54 -7.00
N ARG A 160 -19.52 -0.26 -7.36
CA ARG A 160 -19.17 0.70 -8.42
C ARG A 160 -19.40 0.12 -9.82
N ILE A 161 -19.57 -1.19 -9.94
CA ILE A 161 -19.83 -1.87 -11.21
C ILE A 161 -21.33 -2.15 -11.28
N THR A 162 -22.04 -1.33 -12.07
CA THR A 162 -23.52 -1.38 -12.15
C THR A 162 -24.05 -2.38 -13.18
N HIS A 163 -23.16 -3.04 -13.93
CA HIS A 163 -23.55 -3.97 -14.99
C HIS A 163 -23.35 -5.40 -14.51
N ASP A 164 -24.35 -6.24 -14.76
CA ASP A 164 -24.22 -7.68 -14.63
C ASP A 164 -23.26 -8.21 -15.70
N ILE A 165 -22.49 -9.24 -15.35
CA ILE A 165 -21.55 -9.87 -16.28
C ILE A 165 -22.18 -11.13 -16.84
N TYR A 166 -22.41 -11.18 -18.15
CA TYR A 166 -22.93 -12.38 -18.80
C TYR A 166 -21.84 -13.44 -18.92
N VAL A 167 -22.18 -14.66 -18.52
CA VAL A 167 -21.23 -15.77 -18.48
C VAL A 167 -21.84 -17.02 -19.11
N PRO A 168 -21.07 -17.80 -19.88
CA PRO A 168 -21.49 -19.14 -20.28
C PRO A 168 -21.46 -20.08 -19.07
N PRO A 169 -22.10 -21.27 -19.17
CA PRO A 169 -21.91 -22.33 -18.18
C PRO A 169 -20.41 -22.64 -17.99
N PRO A 170 -19.93 -22.77 -16.74
CA PRO A 170 -18.52 -23.04 -16.47
C PRO A 170 -18.14 -24.42 -17.02
N ARG A 171 -17.01 -24.49 -17.73
CA ARG A 171 -16.49 -25.74 -18.31
C ARG A 171 -15.50 -26.46 -17.40
N ASP A 172 -14.62 -25.70 -16.74
CA ASP A 172 -13.53 -26.22 -15.91
C ASP A 172 -13.15 -25.18 -14.85
N ALA A 173 -13.80 -25.23 -13.68
CA ALA A 173 -13.60 -24.25 -12.60
C ALA A 173 -13.23 -24.91 -11.26
N GLY A 174 -12.69 -26.14 -11.32
CA GLY A 174 -12.31 -26.96 -10.17
C GLY A 174 -13.47 -27.61 -9.40
N ARG A 175 -14.64 -26.97 -9.37
CA ARG A 175 -15.88 -27.53 -8.81
C ARG A 175 -17.12 -27.08 -9.61
N PRO A 176 -18.26 -27.80 -9.51
CA PRO A 176 -19.50 -27.37 -10.13
C PRO A 176 -19.99 -26.04 -9.54
N ALA A 177 -20.36 -25.09 -10.39
CA ALA A 177 -20.97 -23.83 -9.94
C ALA A 177 -22.47 -24.00 -9.76
N ARG A 178 -23.01 -23.51 -8.63
CA ARG A 178 -24.44 -23.43 -8.36
C ARG A 178 -24.90 -21.98 -8.35
N VAL A 179 -26.15 -21.75 -8.71
CA VAL A 179 -26.77 -20.43 -8.56
C VAL A 179 -26.72 -20.05 -7.08
N GLY A 180 -26.27 -18.83 -6.80
CA GLY A 180 -25.99 -18.33 -5.46
C GLY A 180 -24.52 -18.43 -5.02
N ASP A 181 -23.69 -19.24 -5.68
CA ASP A 181 -22.28 -19.34 -5.32
C ASP A 181 -21.51 -18.06 -5.67
N LYS A 182 -20.50 -17.75 -4.85
CA LYS A 182 -19.45 -16.79 -5.15
C LYS A 182 -18.51 -17.36 -6.20
N VAL A 183 -18.21 -16.54 -7.22
CA VAL A 183 -17.37 -16.91 -8.36
C VAL A 183 -16.41 -15.78 -8.72
N VAL A 184 -15.29 -16.15 -9.33
CA VAL A 184 -14.36 -15.22 -9.98
C VAL A 184 -14.58 -15.29 -11.49
N VAL A 185 -14.82 -14.13 -12.10
CA VAL A 185 -15.05 -13.97 -13.53
C VAL A 185 -13.91 -13.19 -14.17
N GLU A 186 -13.31 -13.75 -15.21
CA GLU A 186 -12.42 -13.03 -16.11
C GLU A 186 -13.26 -12.27 -17.14
N LEU A 187 -13.15 -10.95 -17.17
CA LEU A 187 -13.84 -10.11 -18.14
C LEU A 187 -13.26 -10.29 -19.54
N ARG A 188 -14.14 -10.50 -20.52
CA ARG A 188 -13.80 -10.37 -21.93
C ARG A 188 -13.75 -8.90 -22.35
N GLU A 189 -13.39 -8.65 -23.60
CA GLU A 189 -13.32 -7.30 -24.14
C GLU A 189 -14.68 -6.58 -24.02
N TRP A 190 -14.73 -5.55 -23.18
CA TRP A 190 -15.90 -4.69 -23.03
C TRP A 190 -15.80 -3.48 -23.94
N GLN A 191 -16.46 -3.57 -25.10
CA GLN A 191 -16.35 -2.60 -26.19
C GLN A 191 -17.24 -1.37 -26.01
N SER A 192 -18.42 -1.54 -25.40
CA SER A 192 -19.41 -0.47 -25.22
C SER A 192 -20.02 -0.51 -23.84
N ARG A 193 -20.11 0.66 -23.19
CA ARG A 193 -20.83 0.80 -21.92
C ARG A 193 -22.31 0.48 -22.03
N HIS A 194 -22.91 0.68 -23.21
CA HIS A 194 -24.35 0.49 -23.39
C HIS A 194 -24.76 -0.99 -23.45
N THR A 195 -23.78 -1.89 -23.42
CA THR A 195 -23.97 -3.34 -23.40
C THR A 195 -23.40 -3.91 -22.11
N ASN A 196 -24.03 -4.96 -21.58
CA ASN A 196 -23.46 -5.70 -20.46
C ASN A 196 -22.15 -6.35 -20.88
N PRO A 197 -21.11 -6.34 -20.02
CA PRO A 197 -19.88 -7.04 -20.28
C PRO A 197 -20.11 -8.55 -20.28
N GLU A 198 -19.31 -9.26 -21.07
CA GLU A 198 -19.23 -10.71 -21.06
C GLU A 198 -17.97 -11.17 -20.31
N GLY A 199 -18.00 -12.36 -19.76
CA GLY A 199 -16.87 -12.95 -19.05
C GLY A 199 -16.90 -14.47 -19.03
N GLU A 200 -15.85 -15.05 -18.46
CA GLU A 200 -15.76 -16.49 -18.19
C GLU A 200 -15.55 -16.72 -16.69
N ILE A 201 -16.28 -17.68 -16.13
CA ILE A 201 -16.03 -18.12 -14.75
C ILE A 201 -14.73 -18.93 -14.76
N ILE A 202 -13.72 -18.43 -14.06
CA ILE A 202 -12.40 -19.07 -13.94
C ILE A 202 -12.22 -19.81 -12.62
N GLU A 203 -13.02 -19.47 -11.60
CA GLU A 203 -12.95 -20.08 -10.27
C GLU A 203 -14.31 -20.00 -9.58
N VAL A 204 -14.72 -21.10 -8.94
CA VAL A 204 -15.90 -21.13 -8.05
C VAL A 204 -15.41 -21.17 -6.62
N LEU A 205 -15.72 -20.14 -5.84
CA LEU A 205 -15.29 -20.02 -4.45
C LEU A 205 -16.18 -20.87 -3.52
N GLY A 206 -17.49 -20.89 -3.78
CA GLY A 206 -18.47 -21.68 -3.03
C GLY A 206 -19.69 -20.85 -2.59
N ALA A 207 -20.50 -21.40 -1.70
CA ALA A 207 -21.66 -20.67 -1.17
C ALA A 207 -21.19 -19.49 -0.31
N PRO A 208 -21.89 -18.33 -0.33
CA PRO A 208 -21.45 -17.13 0.40
C PRO A 208 -21.31 -17.32 1.92
N ASP A 209 -22.05 -18.26 2.49
CA ASP A 209 -22.08 -18.64 3.90
C ASP A 209 -21.17 -19.82 4.25
N ALA A 210 -20.47 -20.39 3.26
CA ALA A 210 -19.51 -21.46 3.49
C ALA A 210 -18.21 -20.91 4.12
N GLU A 211 -17.60 -21.73 4.97
CA GLU A 211 -16.38 -21.39 5.72
C GLU A 211 -15.26 -20.89 4.80
N GLY A 212 -14.71 -19.71 5.11
CA GLY A 212 -13.60 -19.08 4.41
C GLY A 212 -13.92 -18.49 3.03
N VAL A 213 -15.14 -18.64 2.50
CA VAL A 213 -15.52 -18.09 1.19
C VAL A 213 -15.57 -16.57 1.21
N ASP A 214 -15.97 -15.97 2.32
CA ASP A 214 -15.93 -14.52 2.56
C ASP A 214 -14.50 -13.96 2.43
N MET A 215 -13.53 -14.59 3.09
CA MET A 215 -12.14 -14.18 3.05
C MET A 215 -11.52 -14.42 1.68
N LEU A 216 -11.80 -15.57 1.05
CA LEU A 216 -11.39 -15.83 -0.34
C LEU A 216 -11.96 -14.78 -1.31
N SER A 217 -13.21 -14.35 -1.10
CA SER A 217 -13.84 -13.30 -1.91
C SER A 217 -13.08 -11.98 -1.77
N VAL A 218 -12.72 -11.58 -0.55
CA VAL A 218 -11.89 -10.38 -0.30
C VAL A 218 -10.52 -10.51 -0.97
N ILE A 219 -9.84 -11.65 -0.77
CA ILE A 219 -8.52 -11.93 -1.36
C ILE A 219 -8.55 -11.76 -2.89
N ARG A 220 -9.55 -12.34 -3.56
CA ARG A 220 -9.69 -12.25 -5.01
C ARG A 220 -10.14 -10.86 -5.46
N GLN A 221 -11.04 -10.21 -4.74
CA GLN A 221 -11.55 -8.87 -5.07
C GLN A 221 -10.45 -7.82 -5.06
N TYR A 222 -9.51 -7.92 -4.11
CA TYR A 222 -8.35 -7.03 -3.99
C TYR A 222 -7.09 -7.58 -4.66
N GLN A 223 -7.18 -8.72 -5.35
CA GLN A 223 -6.07 -9.38 -6.05
C GLN A 223 -4.84 -9.62 -5.17
N LEU A 224 -5.06 -10.01 -3.92
CA LEU A 224 -3.99 -10.21 -2.96
C LEU A 224 -3.16 -11.46 -3.33
N PRO A 225 -1.83 -11.34 -3.46
CA PRO A 225 -0.99 -12.43 -3.95
C PRO A 225 -0.75 -13.48 -2.86
N LEU A 226 -1.49 -14.59 -2.93
CA LEU A 226 -1.35 -15.68 -1.96
C LEU A 226 -0.01 -16.44 -2.05
N HIS A 227 0.54 -16.58 -3.25
CA HIS A 227 1.70 -17.44 -3.49
C HIS A 227 2.91 -16.60 -3.90
N PHE A 228 4.07 -17.02 -3.42
CA PHE A 228 5.35 -16.48 -3.88
C PHE A 228 5.79 -17.18 -5.18
N PRO A 229 6.33 -16.43 -6.15
CA PRO A 229 6.95 -17.04 -7.32
C PRO A 229 8.11 -17.97 -6.92
N ARG A 230 8.33 -19.04 -7.70
CA ARG A 230 9.38 -20.04 -7.41
C ARG A 230 10.78 -19.44 -7.23
N LYS A 231 11.12 -18.42 -8.03
CA LYS A 231 12.41 -17.71 -7.93
C LYS A 231 12.61 -17.06 -6.56
N VAL A 232 11.54 -16.46 -6.02
CA VAL A 232 11.56 -15.79 -4.70
C VAL A 232 11.78 -16.81 -3.59
N LEU A 233 11.07 -17.94 -3.65
CA LEU A 233 11.23 -19.03 -2.67
C LEU A 233 12.64 -19.64 -2.70
N GLN A 234 13.20 -19.83 -3.90
CA GLN A 234 14.57 -20.34 -4.06
C GLN A 234 15.61 -19.37 -3.51
N GLU A 235 15.45 -18.06 -3.77
CA GLU A 235 16.33 -17.04 -3.20
C GLU A 235 16.26 -17.02 -1.67
N ALA A 236 15.06 -17.03 -1.09
CA ALA A 236 14.86 -17.06 0.35
C ALA A 236 15.47 -18.31 1.01
N GLN A 237 15.27 -19.49 0.42
CA GLN A 237 15.87 -20.73 0.90
C GLN A 237 17.41 -20.71 0.87
N GLY A 238 18.00 -20.04 -0.13
CA GLY A 238 19.46 -19.90 -0.27
C GLY A 238 20.13 -19.03 0.81
N LEU A 239 19.35 -18.23 1.55
CA LEU A 239 19.86 -17.42 2.66
C LEU A 239 20.16 -18.27 3.91
N GLY A 240 19.49 -19.41 4.08
CA GLY A 240 19.59 -20.25 5.27
C GLY A 240 18.77 -19.70 6.45
N ALA A 241 18.91 -20.33 7.62
CA ALA A 241 18.09 -20.02 8.81
C ALA A 241 18.86 -19.24 9.90
N GLU A 242 20.17 -19.09 9.76
CA GLU A 242 21.04 -18.51 10.78
C GLU A 242 21.93 -17.40 10.21
N VAL A 243 22.30 -16.46 11.07
CA VAL A 243 23.26 -15.40 10.77
C VAL A 243 24.63 -16.01 10.55
N ARG A 244 25.26 -15.71 9.41
CA ARG A 244 26.57 -16.27 9.08
C ARG A 244 27.67 -15.44 9.75
N PRO A 245 28.83 -16.03 10.10
CA PRO A 245 29.94 -15.28 10.69
C PRO A 245 30.39 -14.08 9.86
N GLY A 246 30.33 -14.18 8.52
CA GLY A 246 30.66 -13.09 7.61
C GLY A 246 29.67 -11.91 7.66
N ASP A 247 28.43 -12.13 8.08
CA ASP A 247 27.40 -11.08 8.17
C ASP A 247 27.62 -10.14 9.37
N LEU A 248 28.48 -10.54 10.31
CA LEU A 248 28.85 -9.76 11.51
C LEU A 248 29.84 -8.63 11.20
N ALA A 249 30.48 -8.66 10.03
CA ALA A 249 31.50 -7.69 9.67
C ALA A 249 30.94 -6.25 9.65
N GLY A 250 31.62 -5.34 10.36
CA GLY A 250 31.23 -3.92 10.43
C GLY A 250 30.02 -3.62 11.33
N ARG A 251 29.53 -4.60 12.10
CA ARG A 251 28.42 -4.43 13.04
C ARG A 251 28.92 -4.27 14.47
N LEU A 252 28.24 -3.42 15.25
CA LEU A 252 28.46 -3.35 16.69
C LEU A 252 27.90 -4.61 17.36
N ASP A 253 28.67 -5.20 18.28
CA ASP A 253 28.21 -6.33 19.08
C ASP A 253 27.43 -5.85 20.31
N CYS A 254 26.13 -6.05 20.29
CA CYS A 254 25.20 -5.71 21.36
C CYS A 254 24.63 -6.96 22.05
N ARG A 255 25.21 -8.15 21.84
CA ARG A 255 24.69 -9.41 22.40
C ARG A 255 24.74 -9.47 23.92
N ALA A 256 25.58 -8.65 24.55
CA ALA A 256 25.65 -8.52 26.01
C ALA A 256 24.46 -7.74 26.59
N HIS A 257 23.85 -6.84 25.83
CA HIS A 257 22.78 -5.96 26.29
C HIS A 257 21.52 -6.75 26.70
N GLN A 258 20.71 -6.17 27.59
CA GLN A 258 19.42 -6.72 28.02
C GLN A 258 18.30 -6.37 27.02
N VAL A 259 18.51 -6.74 25.75
CA VAL A 259 17.55 -6.45 24.67
C VAL A 259 16.30 -7.31 24.80
N VAL A 260 15.13 -6.71 24.64
CA VAL A 260 13.82 -7.39 24.68
C VAL A 260 12.92 -6.95 23.53
N THR A 261 11.97 -7.80 23.14
CA THR A 261 10.86 -7.43 22.23
C THR A 261 9.55 -7.41 23.00
N ILE A 262 8.61 -6.56 22.61
CA ILE A 262 7.28 -6.46 23.21
C ILE A 262 6.26 -6.37 22.08
N ASP A 263 5.48 -7.44 21.89
CA ASP A 263 4.67 -7.63 20.69
C ASP A 263 3.26 -8.14 21.05
N PRO A 264 2.28 -8.07 20.13
CA PRO A 264 1.05 -8.83 20.25
C PRO A 264 1.30 -10.33 20.43
N GLU A 265 0.38 -11.03 21.10
CA GLU A 265 0.47 -12.47 21.35
C GLU A 265 0.56 -13.29 20.06
N ASP A 266 -0.18 -12.89 19.05
CA ASP A 266 -0.28 -13.54 17.75
C ASP A 266 0.80 -13.13 16.73
N ALA A 267 1.70 -12.20 17.10
CA ALA A 267 2.82 -11.82 16.24
C ALA A 267 3.83 -12.97 16.07
N GLN A 268 4.41 -13.08 14.87
CA GLN A 268 5.45 -14.06 14.53
C GLN A 268 6.73 -13.40 14.00
N ASP A 269 6.57 -12.20 13.46
CA ASP A 269 7.57 -11.27 12.93
C ASP A 269 7.85 -10.16 13.96
N PHE A 270 8.91 -10.34 14.76
CA PHE A 270 9.34 -9.32 15.73
C PHE A 270 10.33 -8.40 15.06
N ASP A 271 9.90 -7.20 14.69
CA ASP A 271 10.69 -6.26 13.90
C ASP A 271 11.54 -5.33 14.75
N ASP A 272 11.09 -5.00 15.95
CA ASP A 272 11.74 -4.07 16.85
C ASP A 272 12.09 -4.68 18.20
N ALA A 273 13.17 -4.16 18.78
CA ALA A 273 13.65 -4.53 20.11
C ALA A 273 14.26 -3.32 20.80
N ILE A 274 14.16 -3.29 22.12
CA ILE A 274 14.64 -2.15 22.93
C ILE A 274 15.59 -2.60 24.04
N CYS A 275 16.45 -1.68 24.45
CA CYS A 275 17.25 -1.80 25.67
C CYS A 275 17.43 -0.40 26.27
N LEU A 276 17.37 -0.30 27.60
CA LEU A 276 17.57 0.96 28.31
C LEU A 276 18.59 0.76 29.43
N GLU A 277 19.57 1.65 29.51
CA GLU A 277 20.53 1.67 30.60
C GLU A 277 20.65 3.07 31.18
N ARG A 278 20.93 3.14 32.48
CA ARG A 278 21.27 4.41 33.14
C ARG A 278 22.76 4.65 33.10
N THR A 279 23.15 5.84 32.64
CA THR A 279 24.56 6.26 32.65
C THR A 279 25.00 6.66 34.05
N LYS A 280 26.32 6.73 34.28
CA LYS A 280 26.90 7.23 35.54
C LYS A 280 26.51 8.68 35.86
N GLY A 281 26.23 9.49 34.84
CA GLY A 281 25.82 10.89 34.98
C GLY A 281 24.34 11.09 35.31
N GLY A 282 23.55 10.01 35.33
CA GLY A 282 22.11 10.06 35.61
C GLY A 282 21.22 10.10 34.37
N ASP A 283 21.80 10.38 33.20
CA ASP A 283 21.13 10.31 31.88
C ASP A 283 20.80 8.87 31.47
N TRP A 284 19.91 8.73 30.49
CA TRP A 284 19.47 7.48 29.92
C TRP A 284 20.17 7.19 28.59
N LYS A 285 20.53 5.92 28.39
CA LYS A 285 20.98 5.40 27.10
C LYS A 285 19.94 4.41 26.58
N LEU A 286 19.24 4.78 25.52
CA LEU A 286 18.19 3.98 24.88
C LEU A 286 18.69 3.45 23.55
N TRP A 287 18.55 2.15 23.32
CA TRP A 287 18.78 1.53 22.03
C TRP A 287 17.46 1.03 21.47
N VAL A 288 17.18 1.45 20.24
CA VAL A 288 16.08 0.92 19.42
C VAL A 288 16.71 0.14 18.28
N HIS A 289 16.48 -1.17 18.26
CA HIS A 289 16.99 -2.10 17.26
C HIS A 289 15.86 -2.51 16.33
N ILE A 290 16.05 -2.32 15.03
CA ILE A 290 15.13 -2.75 13.97
C ILE A 290 15.77 -3.86 13.15
N ALA A 291 15.04 -4.91 12.81
CA ALA A 291 15.51 -6.00 11.96
C ALA A 291 16.15 -5.48 10.65
N ASP A 292 17.36 -5.94 10.32
CA ASP A 292 18.11 -5.49 9.13
C ASP A 292 17.68 -6.26 7.88
N VAL A 293 16.41 -6.12 7.48
CA VAL A 293 15.84 -6.81 6.30
C VAL A 293 16.62 -6.50 5.02
N ALA A 294 17.12 -5.27 4.87
CA ALA A 294 17.94 -4.83 3.75
C ALA A 294 19.31 -5.54 3.64
N HIS A 295 19.73 -6.24 4.72
CA HIS A 295 20.86 -7.15 4.64
C HIS A 295 20.57 -8.35 3.73
N TYR A 296 19.34 -8.85 3.75
CA TYR A 296 18.94 -10.06 3.04
C TYR A 296 18.24 -9.78 1.70
N VAL A 297 17.41 -8.74 1.66
CA VAL A 297 16.70 -8.31 0.43
C VAL A 297 17.56 -7.26 -0.28
N LYS A 298 18.14 -7.62 -1.43
CA LYS A 298 19.06 -6.74 -2.18
C LYS A 298 18.35 -6.06 -3.35
N PRO A 299 18.65 -4.77 -3.63
CA PRO A 299 18.05 -4.07 -4.77
C PRO A 299 18.18 -4.85 -6.07
N GLY A 300 17.07 -5.04 -6.78
CA GLY A 300 16.99 -5.78 -8.03
C GLY A 300 17.02 -7.31 -7.90
N SER A 301 16.92 -7.87 -6.69
CA SER A 301 16.74 -9.30 -6.48
C SER A 301 15.26 -9.72 -6.64
N ALA A 302 14.98 -11.02 -6.73
CA ALA A 302 13.59 -11.48 -6.88
C ALA A 302 12.77 -11.19 -5.61
N LEU A 303 13.43 -11.24 -4.43
CA LEU A 303 12.82 -10.80 -3.17
C LEU A 303 12.45 -9.31 -3.20
N ASP A 304 13.33 -8.45 -3.71
CA ASP A 304 13.10 -6.99 -3.79
C ASP A 304 11.95 -6.65 -4.74
N GLU A 305 11.95 -7.23 -5.95
CA GLU A 305 10.88 -7.04 -6.93
C GLU A 305 9.51 -7.50 -6.39
N GLU A 306 9.47 -8.65 -5.70
CA GLU A 306 8.25 -9.17 -5.11
C GLU A 306 7.77 -8.33 -3.92
N ALA A 307 8.69 -7.91 -3.04
CA ALA A 307 8.37 -7.04 -1.92
C ALA A 307 7.83 -5.68 -2.39
N ALA A 308 8.46 -5.09 -3.42
CA ALA A 308 7.98 -3.85 -4.03
C ALA A 308 6.59 -4.00 -4.67
N ARG A 309 6.30 -5.15 -5.29
CA ARG A 309 4.98 -5.45 -5.85
C ARG A 309 3.91 -5.62 -4.77
N ARG A 310 4.24 -6.27 -3.66
CA ARG A 310 3.31 -6.50 -2.53
C ARG A 310 3.10 -5.22 -1.71
N GLY A 311 4.15 -4.43 -1.51
CA GLY A 311 4.15 -3.17 -0.76
C GLY A 311 4.07 -3.33 0.76
N ASN A 312 3.20 -4.21 1.26
CA ASN A 312 3.00 -4.48 2.69
C ASN A 312 2.48 -5.91 2.93
N SER A 313 2.60 -6.38 4.18
CA SER A 313 1.86 -7.54 4.66
C SER A 313 0.39 -7.16 4.85
N THR A 314 -0.54 -7.97 4.36
CA THR A 314 -1.98 -7.75 4.53
C THR A 314 -2.51 -8.66 5.63
N TYR A 315 -2.97 -8.07 6.73
CA TYR A 315 -3.55 -8.77 7.87
C TYR A 315 -5.05 -8.90 7.66
N LEU A 316 -5.50 -10.14 7.52
CA LEU A 316 -6.91 -10.51 7.41
C LEU A 316 -7.38 -11.13 8.73
N VAL A 317 -8.68 -11.36 8.87
CA VAL A 317 -9.26 -11.89 10.12
C VAL A 317 -8.72 -13.27 10.47
N ASP A 318 -8.53 -14.14 9.47
CA ASP A 318 -8.14 -15.54 9.65
C ASP A 318 -6.67 -15.82 9.30
N ARG A 319 -5.98 -14.91 8.61
CA ARG A 319 -4.61 -15.13 8.11
C ARG A 319 -3.85 -13.85 7.83
N VAL A 320 -2.55 -13.99 7.59
CA VAL A 320 -1.70 -12.91 7.06
C VAL A 320 -1.24 -13.31 5.66
N ILE A 321 -1.28 -12.35 4.73
CA ILE A 321 -0.62 -12.47 3.42
C ILE A 321 0.69 -11.69 3.52
N PRO A 322 1.83 -12.36 3.72
CA PRO A 322 3.06 -11.68 4.08
C PRO A 322 3.69 -11.00 2.86
N MET A 323 4.41 -9.90 3.11
CA MET A 323 5.22 -9.21 2.09
C MET A 323 6.43 -10.04 1.67
N LEU A 324 7.05 -10.75 2.62
CA LEU A 324 8.24 -11.57 2.43
C LEU A 324 7.92 -13.04 2.76
N PRO A 325 8.67 -14.00 2.20
CA PRO A 325 8.51 -15.40 2.59
C PRO A 325 8.75 -15.60 4.09
N GLU A 326 8.00 -16.51 4.72
CA GLU A 326 8.07 -16.77 6.18
C GLU A 326 9.47 -17.17 6.65
N THR A 327 10.23 -17.88 5.81
CA THR A 327 11.64 -18.24 6.08
C THR A 327 12.54 -17.02 6.29
N LEU A 328 12.12 -15.85 5.82
CA LEU A 328 12.79 -14.58 6.02
C LEU A 328 12.13 -13.76 7.12
N SER A 329 10.82 -13.47 7.00
CA SER A 329 10.11 -12.60 7.95
C SER A 329 10.04 -13.21 9.36
N ASN A 330 9.55 -14.44 9.48
CA ASN A 330 9.25 -15.07 10.76
C ASN A 330 10.48 -15.76 11.35
N GLU A 331 11.50 -16.03 10.54
CA GLU A 331 12.71 -16.73 10.98
C GLU A 331 13.93 -15.82 11.02
N LEU A 332 14.56 -15.55 9.87
CA LEU A 332 15.90 -14.96 9.82
C LEU A 332 15.93 -13.47 10.21
N CYS A 333 14.86 -12.73 9.95
CA CYS A 333 14.71 -11.31 10.33
C CYS A 333 14.08 -11.13 11.72
N SER A 334 13.08 -11.95 12.06
CA SER A 334 12.39 -11.88 13.36
C SER A 334 13.38 -11.94 14.52
N LEU A 335 13.28 -10.97 15.43
CA LEU A 335 14.17 -10.77 16.58
C LEU A 335 13.90 -11.75 17.73
N LYS A 336 13.82 -13.04 17.39
CA LYS A 336 13.53 -14.15 18.29
C LYS A 336 14.49 -14.19 19.49
N PRO A 337 14.01 -14.62 20.66
CA PRO A 337 14.84 -14.73 21.85
C PRO A 337 15.95 -15.78 21.67
N GLN A 338 17.09 -15.55 22.31
CA GLN A 338 18.23 -16.45 22.43
C GLN A 338 18.95 -16.81 21.13
N VAL A 339 18.67 -16.12 20.03
CA VAL A 339 19.35 -16.29 18.74
C VAL A 339 19.98 -14.97 18.26
N ASP A 340 21.10 -15.07 17.56
CA ASP A 340 21.77 -13.89 17.00
C ASP A 340 20.96 -13.34 15.82
N ARG A 341 20.73 -12.02 15.82
CA ARG A 341 19.97 -11.32 14.78
C ARG A 341 20.62 -10.00 14.40
N LEU A 342 20.56 -9.70 13.10
CA LEU A 342 21.13 -8.50 12.51
C LEU A 342 20.15 -7.35 12.60
N THR A 343 20.59 -6.20 13.09
CA THR A 343 19.75 -5.03 13.28
C THR A 343 20.38 -3.77 12.72
N LYS A 344 19.54 -2.77 12.41
CA LYS A 344 19.91 -1.36 12.38
C LYS A 344 19.54 -0.77 13.73
N CYS A 345 20.48 -0.11 14.37
CA CYS A 345 20.28 0.47 15.69
C CYS A 345 20.22 2.00 15.61
N VAL A 346 19.28 2.58 16.35
CA VAL A 346 19.29 3.99 16.76
C VAL A 346 19.60 4.04 18.25
N GLU A 347 20.72 4.65 18.60
CA GLU A 347 21.13 4.86 19.98
C GLU A 347 20.88 6.31 20.37
N PHE A 348 20.21 6.51 21.50
CA PHE A 348 19.92 7.80 22.09
C PHE A 348 20.63 7.96 23.42
N LEU A 349 21.18 9.16 23.65
CA LEU A 349 21.45 9.68 24.97
C LEU A 349 20.33 10.68 25.31
N LEU A 350 19.64 10.47 26.41
CA LEU A 350 18.46 11.22 26.83
C LEU A 350 18.67 11.76 28.25
N GLU A 351 18.34 13.03 28.48
CA GLU A 351 18.24 13.55 29.85
C GLU A 351 17.15 12.79 30.63
N PRO A 352 17.13 12.85 31.98
CA PRO A 352 16.09 12.22 32.79
C PRO A 352 14.65 12.59 32.39
N GLY A 353 14.45 13.79 31.84
CA GLY A 353 13.15 14.27 31.36
C GLY A 353 12.74 13.77 29.96
N GLY A 354 13.55 12.95 29.30
CA GLY A 354 13.26 12.40 27.97
C GLY A 354 13.67 13.28 26.79
N LYS A 355 14.40 14.37 27.03
CA LYS A 355 14.96 15.21 25.96
C LYS A 355 16.19 14.54 25.34
N VAL A 356 16.22 14.47 24.01
CA VAL A 356 17.36 13.91 23.26
C VAL A 356 18.57 14.84 23.36
N LEU A 357 19.68 14.31 23.87
CA LEU A 357 20.99 14.97 23.91
C LEU A 357 21.84 14.63 22.70
N ARG A 358 21.81 13.36 22.30
CA ARG A 358 22.62 12.84 21.20
C ARG A 358 21.95 11.62 20.58
N THR A 359 22.10 11.49 19.26
CA THR A 359 21.67 10.31 18.52
C THR A 359 22.83 9.72 17.72
N GLN A 360 22.93 8.39 17.70
CA GLN A 360 23.87 7.64 16.86
C GLN A 360 23.13 6.55 16.10
N PHE A 361 23.68 6.16 14.94
CA PHE A 361 23.06 5.17 14.06
C PHE A 361 24.14 4.23 13.55
N TYR A 362 23.94 2.94 13.68
CA TYR A 362 24.91 1.93 13.26
C TYR A 362 24.23 0.56 13.04
N PRO A 363 24.79 -0.30 12.18
CA PRO A 363 24.38 -1.70 12.14
C PRO A 363 24.88 -2.42 13.39
N ALA A 364 24.09 -3.35 13.91
CA ALA A 364 24.42 -4.11 15.12
C ALA A 364 24.02 -5.59 14.97
N VAL A 365 24.55 -6.41 15.88
CA VAL A 365 24.08 -7.77 16.15
C VAL A 365 23.58 -7.84 17.59
N ILE A 366 22.39 -8.40 17.79
CA ILE A 366 21.79 -8.58 19.11
C ILE A 366 21.50 -10.06 19.35
N ARG A 367 21.27 -10.40 20.62
CA ARG A 367 20.63 -11.64 21.03
C ARG A 367 19.54 -11.27 22.02
N SER A 368 18.29 -11.21 21.54
CA SER A 368 17.14 -10.85 22.40
C SER A 368 17.07 -11.80 23.59
N ARG A 369 16.93 -11.26 24.80
CA ARG A 369 16.85 -12.06 26.03
C ARG A 369 15.49 -12.70 26.18
N ARG A 370 14.44 -11.96 25.82
CA ARG A 370 13.07 -12.37 26.03
C ARG A 370 12.13 -11.62 25.09
N ARG A 371 11.12 -12.35 24.62
CA ARG A 371 9.90 -11.79 24.04
C ARG A 371 8.88 -11.62 25.15
N TYR A 372 8.27 -10.45 25.22
CA TYR A 372 7.13 -10.17 26.08
C TYR A 372 5.87 -9.93 25.27
N HIS A 373 4.72 -10.17 25.89
CA HIS A 373 3.43 -9.69 25.39
C HIS A 373 3.04 -8.39 26.11
N TYR A 374 2.28 -7.52 25.45
CA TYR A 374 1.79 -6.28 26.07
C TYR A 374 1.11 -6.52 27.43
N ARG A 375 0.21 -7.51 27.52
CA ARG A 375 -0.44 -7.89 28.79
C ARG A 375 0.53 -8.33 29.88
N GLU A 376 1.61 -8.99 29.50
CA GLU A 376 2.65 -9.41 30.45
C GLU A 376 3.42 -8.18 30.97
N VAL A 377 3.79 -7.26 30.09
CA VAL A 377 4.46 -6.02 30.47
C VAL A 377 3.56 -5.16 31.35
N LEU A 378 2.27 -5.03 31.03
CA LEU A 378 1.30 -4.34 31.88
C LEU A 378 1.30 -4.92 33.30
N ALA A 379 1.16 -6.25 33.41
CA ALA A 379 1.18 -6.93 34.70
C ALA A 379 2.53 -6.80 35.45
N ILE A 380 3.65 -6.66 34.73
CA ILE A 380 4.96 -6.34 35.32
C ILE A 380 4.98 -4.92 35.88
N LEU A 381 4.42 -3.95 35.15
CA LEU A 381 4.40 -2.53 35.53
C LEU A 381 3.48 -2.23 36.72
N GLU A 382 2.51 -3.08 37.00
CA GLU A 382 1.57 -2.96 38.14
C GLU A 382 2.13 -3.50 39.46
N ARG A 383 3.31 -4.10 39.45
CA ARG A 383 3.95 -4.68 40.63
C ARG A 383 5.42 -4.30 40.73
N GLU A 384 6.02 -4.61 41.88
CA GLU A 384 7.47 -4.44 42.06
C GLU A 384 8.26 -5.36 41.11
N PRO A 385 9.36 -4.85 40.51
CA PRO A 385 10.19 -5.62 39.59
C PRO A 385 11.01 -6.68 40.34
N ARG A 386 11.09 -7.88 39.77
CA ARG A 386 11.74 -9.05 40.36
C ARG A 386 13.18 -9.24 39.90
N ASP A 387 13.52 -8.72 38.72
CA ASP A 387 14.84 -8.84 38.12
C ASP A 387 15.27 -7.53 37.44
N GLU A 388 16.45 -7.56 36.80
CA GLU A 388 17.01 -6.40 36.11
C GLU A 388 16.23 -6.00 34.86
N ILE A 389 15.67 -6.95 34.11
CA ILE A 389 14.90 -6.68 32.90
C ILE A 389 13.58 -6.01 33.28
N GLU A 390 12.91 -6.49 34.32
CA GLU A 390 11.70 -5.86 34.83
C GLU A 390 11.99 -4.45 35.36
N ARG A 391 13.11 -4.25 36.06
CA ARG A 391 13.55 -2.89 36.45
C ARG A 391 13.77 -1.99 35.23
N MET A 392 14.38 -2.52 34.17
CA MET A 392 14.55 -1.81 32.90
C MET A 392 13.19 -1.45 32.27
N LEU A 393 12.21 -2.36 32.28
CA LEU A 393 10.86 -2.10 31.76
C LEU A 393 10.13 -1.00 32.53
N HIS A 394 10.22 -1.00 33.86
CA HIS A 394 9.70 0.08 34.71
C HIS A 394 10.33 1.44 34.36
N GLN A 395 11.65 1.47 34.22
CA GLN A 395 12.40 2.69 33.85
C GLN A 395 12.04 3.16 32.42
N ALA A 396 11.93 2.22 31.49
CA ALA A 396 11.53 2.48 30.11
C ALA A 396 10.11 3.05 30.03
N SER A 397 9.17 2.49 30.78
CA SER A 397 7.81 3.03 30.88
C SER A 397 7.81 4.46 31.41
N ALA A 398 8.51 4.73 32.51
CA ALA A 398 8.58 6.08 33.08
C ALA A 398 9.19 7.11 32.12
N LEU A 399 10.22 6.72 31.37
CA LEU A 399 10.85 7.54 30.34
C LEU A 399 9.91 7.78 29.15
N ALA A 400 9.27 6.73 28.63
CA ALA A 400 8.30 6.82 27.54
C ALA A 400 7.14 7.75 27.90
N GLN A 401 6.60 7.64 29.12
CA GLN A 401 5.54 8.52 29.60
C GLN A 401 5.99 9.99 29.72
N SER A 402 7.27 10.24 30.00
CA SER A 402 7.83 11.61 30.00
C SER A 402 7.95 12.17 28.59
N ILE A 403 8.39 11.35 27.63
CA ILE A 403 8.43 11.69 26.20
C ILE A 403 7.02 11.98 25.68
N ARG A 404 6.05 11.09 25.99
CA ARG A 404 4.63 11.25 25.64
C ARG A 404 4.09 12.60 26.10
N ARG A 405 4.25 12.93 27.38
CA ARG A 405 3.81 14.23 27.93
C ARG A 405 4.42 15.42 27.20
N ALA A 406 5.70 15.35 26.85
CA ALA A 406 6.35 16.41 26.08
C ALA A 406 5.79 16.52 24.66
N ARG A 407 5.55 15.38 23.98
CA ARG A 407 4.95 15.29 22.64
C ARG A 407 3.54 15.90 22.59
N PHE A 408 2.70 15.62 23.57
CA PHE A 408 1.38 16.22 23.70
C PHE A 408 1.42 17.72 24.00
N LYS A 409 2.33 18.14 24.90
CA LYS A 409 2.55 19.57 25.17
C LYS A 409 3.01 20.33 23.92
N ALA A 410 3.68 19.66 22.98
CA ALA A 410 4.10 20.21 21.70
C ALA A 410 2.99 20.23 20.62
N GLY A 411 1.77 19.78 20.94
CA GLY A 411 0.61 19.87 20.04
C GLY A 411 0.25 18.58 19.30
N SER A 412 0.78 17.42 19.70
CA SER A 412 0.29 16.15 19.18
C SER A 412 -1.15 15.89 19.63
N LEU A 413 -1.91 15.19 18.78
CA LEU A 413 -3.30 14.84 19.03
C LEU A 413 -3.41 13.34 19.31
N ASP A 414 -4.29 12.97 20.25
CA ASP A 414 -4.69 11.59 20.51
C ASP A 414 -6.13 11.45 20.01
N LEU A 415 -6.32 10.63 18.98
CA LEU A 415 -7.65 10.34 18.43
C LEU A 415 -7.94 8.88 18.73
N ASP A 416 -8.62 8.63 19.85
CA ASP A 416 -9.04 7.27 20.24
C ASP A 416 -10.19 6.82 19.34
N PHE A 417 -9.87 5.92 18.40
CA PHE A 417 -10.86 5.22 17.60
C PHE A 417 -11.02 3.82 18.16
N PRO A 418 -12.26 3.37 18.47
CA PRO A 418 -12.47 2.04 19.02
C PRO A 418 -12.09 0.98 17.99
N GLU A 419 -11.02 0.24 18.26
CA GLU A 419 -10.59 -0.91 17.47
C GLU A 419 -11.12 -2.21 18.09
N SER A 420 -11.57 -3.12 17.24
CA SER A 420 -12.09 -4.43 17.64
C SER A 420 -11.36 -5.54 16.90
N LYS A 421 -10.89 -6.54 17.65
CA LYS A 421 -10.26 -7.76 17.14
C LYS A 421 -11.24 -8.91 17.16
N ILE A 422 -11.40 -9.57 16.02
CA ILE A 422 -12.24 -10.76 15.88
C ILE A 422 -11.37 -11.97 16.21
N ARG A 423 -11.81 -12.81 17.16
CA ARG A 423 -11.16 -14.09 17.46
C ARG A 423 -11.97 -15.22 16.85
N LEU A 424 -11.28 -16.11 16.13
CA LEU A 424 -11.89 -17.28 15.50
C LEU A 424 -11.61 -18.56 16.32
N ASP A 425 -12.50 -19.55 16.21
CA ASP A 425 -12.24 -20.92 16.68
C ASP A 425 -11.39 -21.71 15.65
N GLU A 426 -11.07 -22.97 15.96
CA GLU A 426 -10.30 -23.85 15.06
C GLU A 426 -11.00 -24.15 13.73
N GLN A 427 -12.32 -23.91 13.64
CA GLN A 427 -13.14 -24.07 12.43
C GLN A 427 -13.42 -22.70 11.76
N GLY A 428 -12.63 -21.68 12.06
CA GLY A 428 -12.75 -20.36 11.44
C GLY A 428 -14.02 -19.58 11.79
N ARG A 429 -14.82 -20.01 12.77
CA ARG A 429 -16.04 -19.32 13.20
C ARG A 429 -15.73 -18.28 14.26
N ILE A 430 -16.52 -17.21 14.29
CA ILE A 430 -16.36 -16.14 15.28
C ILE A 430 -16.60 -16.69 16.69
N LEU A 431 -15.53 -16.72 17.49
CA LEU A 431 -15.57 -17.10 18.90
C LEU A 431 -15.98 -15.91 19.77
N ARG A 432 -15.34 -14.75 19.56
CA ARG A 432 -15.64 -13.50 20.29
C ARG A 432 -15.07 -12.26 19.60
N LEU A 433 -15.57 -11.10 20.01
CA LEU A 433 -15.04 -9.78 19.67
C LEU A 433 -14.33 -9.21 20.89
N GLU A 434 -13.10 -8.74 20.72
CA GLU A 434 -12.29 -8.12 21.78
C GLU A 434 -12.04 -6.65 21.42
N ARG A 435 -12.25 -5.72 22.36
CA ARG A 435 -11.76 -4.35 22.19
C ARG A 435 -10.24 -4.35 22.34
N VAL A 436 -9.55 -3.67 21.44
CA VAL A 436 -8.11 -3.43 21.58
C VAL A 436 -7.93 -2.24 22.49
N GLU A 437 -7.18 -2.42 23.58
CA GLU A 437 -6.87 -1.35 24.53
C GLU A 437 -5.42 -0.88 24.31
N ASN A 438 -5.23 0.44 24.18
CA ASN A 438 -3.91 1.06 24.14
C ASN A 438 -3.51 1.49 25.56
N ASP A 439 -2.93 0.54 26.30
CA ASP A 439 -2.45 0.77 27.67
C ASP A 439 -0.98 1.27 27.71
N ILE A 440 -0.44 1.47 28.92
CA ILE A 440 0.93 1.96 29.13
C ILE A 440 2.02 1.06 28.51
N SER A 441 1.76 -0.24 28.31
CA SER A 441 2.71 -1.15 27.68
C SER A 441 2.78 -0.95 26.17
N HIS A 442 1.65 -0.62 25.53
CA HIS A 442 1.61 -0.24 24.12
C HIS A 442 2.28 1.12 23.91
N GLN A 443 1.95 2.09 24.76
CA GLN A 443 2.52 3.44 24.73
C GLN A 443 4.04 3.44 24.89
N LEU A 444 4.59 2.52 25.69
CA LEU A 444 6.04 2.39 25.87
C LEU A 444 6.76 2.18 24.53
N ILE A 445 6.30 1.22 23.74
CA ILE A 445 6.90 0.92 22.42
C ILE A 445 6.55 2.02 21.43
N GLU A 446 5.31 2.51 21.42
CA GLU A 446 4.86 3.61 20.54
C GLU A 446 5.80 4.82 20.61
N GLU A 447 6.09 5.33 21.82
CA GLU A 447 6.92 6.53 21.97
C GLU A 447 8.37 6.31 21.53
N PHE A 448 8.94 5.11 21.77
CA PHE A 448 10.30 4.81 21.34
C PHE A 448 10.40 4.62 19.81
N MET A 449 9.38 4.03 19.18
CA MET A 449 9.31 3.94 17.72
C MET A 449 9.11 5.30 17.07
N LEU A 450 8.25 6.16 17.64
CA LEU A 450 8.08 7.55 17.18
C LEU A 450 9.41 8.30 17.27
N LEU A 451 10.10 8.22 18.41
CA LEU A 451 11.40 8.86 18.60
C LEU A 451 12.45 8.37 17.58
N ALA A 452 12.50 7.07 17.33
CA ALA A 452 13.39 6.48 16.31
C ALA A 452 13.07 7.00 14.90
N ASN A 453 11.80 7.01 14.52
CA ASN A 453 11.34 7.47 13.21
C ASN A 453 11.64 8.95 12.99
N GLU A 454 11.37 9.81 13.98
CA GLU A 454 11.69 11.23 13.93
C GLU A 454 13.20 11.47 13.77
N ALA A 455 14.03 10.73 14.51
CA ALA A 455 15.48 10.86 14.43
C ALA A 455 16.04 10.44 13.07
N VAL A 456 15.53 9.35 12.49
CA VAL A 456 15.91 8.89 11.14
C VAL A 456 15.48 9.93 10.09
N ALA A 457 14.24 10.42 10.17
CA ALA A 457 13.72 11.43 9.26
C ALA A 457 14.55 12.72 9.32
N ALA A 458 14.82 13.23 10.53
CA ALA A 458 15.64 14.43 10.74
C ALA A 458 17.05 14.27 10.16
N ARG A 459 17.68 13.10 10.36
CA ARG A 459 19.00 12.80 9.79
C ARG A 459 18.98 12.81 8.26
N LEU A 460 17.99 12.17 7.64
CA LEU A 460 17.88 12.10 6.18
C LEU A 460 17.61 13.48 5.56
N MET A 461 16.77 14.30 6.20
CA MET A 461 16.52 15.69 5.82
C MET A 461 17.79 16.53 5.91
N ALA A 462 18.52 16.45 7.03
CA ALA A 462 19.77 17.20 7.23
C ALA A 462 20.86 16.81 6.22
N MET A 463 20.87 15.55 5.76
CA MET A 463 21.79 15.08 4.72
C MET A 463 21.37 15.48 3.30
N GLY A 464 20.17 16.06 3.11
CA GLY A 464 19.64 16.39 1.78
C GLY A 464 19.49 15.18 0.87
N ARG A 465 19.32 13.97 1.43
CA ARG A 465 19.18 12.74 0.63
C ARG A 465 17.72 12.53 0.23
N PRO A 466 17.45 12.20 -1.05
CA PRO A 466 16.13 11.71 -1.44
C PRO A 466 15.74 10.49 -0.60
N ALA A 467 14.60 10.57 0.06
CA ALA A 467 14.08 9.55 0.96
C ALA A 467 12.55 9.52 0.89
N LEU A 468 11.96 8.41 1.34
CA LEU A 468 10.52 8.27 1.46
C LEU A 468 10.06 8.85 2.80
N TYR A 469 9.11 9.78 2.75
CA TYR A 469 8.48 10.38 3.92
C TYR A 469 6.98 10.08 3.89
N ARG A 470 6.41 9.84 5.07
CA ARG A 470 4.96 9.82 5.26
C ARG A 470 4.53 11.22 5.71
N VAL A 471 3.78 11.92 4.87
CA VAL A 471 3.36 13.30 5.11
C VAL A 471 1.85 13.34 5.31
N HIS A 472 1.41 14.05 6.34
CA HIS A 472 0.00 14.40 6.54
C HIS A 472 -0.18 15.87 6.15
N GLU A 473 -0.93 16.12 5.08
CA GLU A 473 -1.20 17.48 4.61
C GLU A 473 -2.10 18.24 5.59
N PRO A 474 -2.00 19.58 5.66
CA PRO A 474 -2.96 20.39 6.41
C PRO A 474 -4.41 20.08 5.96
N PRO A 475 -5.37 20.03 6.89
CA PRO A 475 -6.77 19.78 6.55
C PRO A 475 -7.32 20.89 5.66
N ASP A 476 -8.30 20.53 4.82
CA ASP A 476 -9.01 21.48 3.97
C ASP A 476 -9.68 22.58 4.82
N PRO A 477 -9.40 23.88 4.59
CA PRO A 477 -9.98 24.98 5.36
C PRO A 477 -11.52 24.95 5.41
N LYS A 478 -12.16 24.49 4.34
CA LYS A 478 -13.62 24.39 4.30
C LYS A 478 -14.13 23.31 5.25
N ARG A 479 -13.48 22.15 5.28
CA ARG A 479 -13.83 21.05 6.21
C ARG A 479 -13.59 21.45 7.66
N LEU A 480 -12.54 22.24 7.92
CA LEU A 480 -12.31 22.80 9.24
C LEU A 480 -13.41 23.76 9.68
N GLU A 481 -13.89 24.61 8.77
CA GLU A 481 -15.00 25.53 9.09
C GLU A 481 -16.32 24.77 9.31
N GLU A 482 -16.63 23.77 8.47
CA GLU A 482 -17.77 22.87 8.67
C GLU A 482 -17.71 22.19 10.04
N TYR A 483 -16.53 21.68 10.43
CA TYR A 483 -16.32 21.06 11.73
C TYR A 483 -16.45 22.07 12.90
N ARG A 484 -15.98 23.31 12.71
CA ARG A 484 -16.16 24.39 13.69
C ARG A 484 -17.64 24.74 13.86
N GLU A 485 -18.39 24.89 12.77
CA GLU A 485 -19.84 25.16 12.83
C GLU A 485 -20.59 24.03 13.56
N GLU A 486 -20.22 22.77 13.30
CA GLU A 486 -20.75 21.61 14.00
C GLU A 486 -20.43 21.69 15.51
N GLY A 487 -19.18 21.94 15.89
CA GLY A 487 -18.78 22.12 17.29
C GLY A 487 -19.55 23.23 18.00
N LEU A 488 -19.69 24.39 17.36
CA LEU A 488 -20.48 25.51 17.88
C LEU A 488 -21.96 25.16 18.05
N SER A 489 -22.54 24.38 17.13
CA SER A 489 -23.93 23.90 17.23
C SER A 489 -24.17 23.00 18.46
N HIS A 490 -23.12 22.31 18.90
CA HIS A 490 -23.10 21.49 20.11
C HIS A 490 -22.61 22.25 21.36
N HIS A 491 -22.49 23.58 21.27
CA HIS A 491 -21.98 24.44 22.35
C HIS A 491 -20.56 24.11 22.82
N ILE A 492 -19.75 23.50 21.95
CA ILE A 492 -18.33 23.27 22.21
C ILE A 492 -17.60 24.58 21.89
N GLN A 493 -16.94 25.15 22.90
CA GLN A 493 -16.07 26.31 22.69
C GLN A 493 -14.87 25.89 21.82
N CYS A 494 -14.75 26.51 20.65
CA CYS A 494 -13.70 26.26 19.68
C CYS A 494 -12.60 27.32 19.74
#